data_AF-A0A660VGB8-F1
#
_entry.id   AF-A0A660VGB8-F1
#
_cell.length_a   1.000
_cell.length_b   1.000
_cell.length_c   1.000
_cell.angle_alpha   90.00
_cell.angle_beta   90.00
_cell.angle_gamma   90.00
#
_symmetry.space_group_name_H-M   'P 1'
#
loop_
_entity.id
_entity.type
_entity.pdbx_description
1 polymer ?
#
loop_
_entity_poly.entity_id
_entity_poly.type
_entity_poly.pdbx_seq_one_letter_code
_entity_poly.pdbx_strand_id
1 'polypeptide(L)'
;MNGLRPDYPPPVSPTPSAGPDRVGRVTIPTSQPVFVVGGPRSGTTLLSVMLAAHSAFDCGPETHFLSRWARMARSERERILDPADWPERATAYVTSLSLGKQPICPMYGLSVEDVWGWLADRPPSLATMLESLTAQRAGRTGAPRWVEKTPRHLEVPDLITDTWPDARIVRIVRDPRDAAVSLTKVPFGTASLLTNLSVLARMNEAAADFYRESPQALTVRYEDLVATPERELRRICDFVGVEYEPAMVSDRSGATGVAASHEWWKGDATGPLDRSRSGRWVEEMPPAVQHYAALNMGPMLEDHGYGEAVLPARKLAIVPAGDALNARYDDVLLRLAAADVAVRRPIPTAIEDLHLQEPLVFFGVVGQLDPDRDRPAGQRVIDIARLGSLLLTRRLQGRPVVWVRRLSLIRRHANDAGERFIARMLQVLAVSMEAADLPDLVGADGVGSADAGSAGTGASTDTDSADADTSHPDD
;
A
#
# COMPACT_ATOMS: atom_id res chain seq x y z
N MET A 1 8.68 -25.60 -71.18
CA MET A 1 7.80 -24.41 -71.23
C MET A 1 7.78 -23.82 -69.83
N ASN A 2 8.76 -22.97 -69.52
CA ASN A 2 8.69 -21.50 -69.60
C ASN A 2 7.54 -20.90 -68.77
N GLY A 3 7.91 -20.26 -67.65
CA GLY A 3 7.03 -19.53 -66.74
C GLY A 3 7.84 -18.66 -65.78
N LEU A 4 8.42 -17.61 -66.34
CA LEU A 4 9.15 -16.45 -65.79
C LEU A 4 8.96 -16.14 -64.28
N ARG A 5 10.08 -16.09 -63.54
CA ARG A 5 10.22 -15.32 -62.29
C ARG A 5 10.79 -13.94 -62.63
N PRO A 6 10.32 -12.83 -62.02
CA PRO A 6 10.91 -11.51 -62.24
C PRO A 6 12.28 -11.42 -61.54
N ASP A 7 13.29 -10.96 -62.27
CA ASP A 7 14.62 -10.65 -61.77
C ASP A 7 14.55 -9.52 -60.73
N TYR A 8 14.94 -9.81 -59.49
CA TYR A 8 15.23 -8.80 -58.49
C TYR A 8 16.72 -8.40 -58.62
N PRO A 9 17.06 -7.10 -58.66
CA PRO A 9 18.46 -6.70 -58.63
C PRO A 9 19.11 -7.11 -57.30
N PRO A 10 20.41 -7.46 -57.28
CA PRO A 10 21.11 -7.82 -56.05
C PRO A 10 21.12 -6.64 -55.06
N PRO A 11 21.16 -6.91 -53.74
CA PRO A 11 21.17 -5.87 -52.72
C PRO A 11 22.40 -4.98 -52.90
N VAL A 12 22.15 -3.70 -53.11
CA VAL A 12 23.17 -2.66 -53.15
C VAL A 12 23.73 -2.53 -51.74
N SER A 13 25.02 -2.83 -51.56
CA SER A 13 25.71 -2.55 -50.31
C SER A 13 25.74 -1.03 -50.09
N PRO A 14 25.26 -0.50 -48.95
CA PRO A 14 25.33 0.93 -48.71
C PRO A 14 26.79 1.35 -48.55
N THR A 15 27.24 2.19 -49.47
CA THR A 15 28.47 2.99 -49.33
C THR A 15 28.27 3.93 -48.13
N PRO A 16 29.25 4.11 -47.24
CA PRO A 16 29.07 4.90 -46.03
C PRO A 16 28.89 6.37 -46.40
N SER A 17 27.65 6.87 -46.33
CA SER A 17 27.39 8.30 -46.40
C SER A 17 27.82 8.96 -45.08
N ALA A 18 28.35 10.17 -45.19
CA ALA A 18 28.79 11.01 -44.08
C ALA A 18 27.76 11.04 -42.94
N GLY A 19 28.29 10.97 -41.71
CA GLY A 19 27.61 10.44 -40.53
C GLY A 19 26.39 11.19 -40.00
N PRO A 20 25.64 10.56 -39.07
CA PRO A 20 24.81 11.31 -38.15
C PRO A 20 25.73 11.96 -37.12
N ASP A 21 25.53 13.25 -36.88
CA ASP A 21 26.07 13.95 -35.72
C ASP A 21 25.92 13.04 -34.50
N ARG A 22 27.05 12.79 -33.82
CA ARG A 22 27.06 12.13 -32.52
C ARG A 22 26.12 12.93 -31.64
N VAL A 23 24.94 12.37 -31.37
CA VAL A 23 23.99 12.88 -30.38
C VAL A 23 24.82 13.23 -29.16
N GLY A 24 24.87 14.53 -28.86
CA GLY A 24 25.67 15.06 -27.77
C GLY A 24 25.40 14.22 -26.53
N ARG A 25 26.47 13.75 -25.90
CA ARG A 25 26.42 13.03 -24.63
C ARG A 25 25.56 13.88 -23.69
N VAL A 26 24.32 13.45 -23.45
CA VAL A 26 23.39 14.18 -22.58
C VAL A 26 24.04 14.25 -21.21
N THR A 27 24.63 15.39 -20.87
CA THR A 27 25.07 15.70 -19.52
C THR A 27 23.82 15.81 -18.68
N ILE A 28 23.52 14.76 -17.91
CA ILE A 28 22.40 14.71 -16.99
C ILE A 28 22.64 15.77 -15.90
N PRO A 29 21.78 16.79 -15.76
CA PRO A 29 21.91 17.72 -14.65
C PRO A 29 21.53 16.99 -13.35
N THR A 30 22.44 17.00 -12.37
CA THR A 30 22.28 16.67 -10.94
C THR A 30 21.52 15.39 -10.52
N SER A 31 22.22 14.55 -9.75
CA SER A 31 21.85 13.26 -9.13
C SER A 31 20.65 13.24 -8.17
N GLN A 32 19.74 14.22 -8.24
CA GLN A 32 18.68 14.47 -7.24
C GLN A 32 17.28 14.25 -7.82
N PRO A 33 16.84 12.99 -7.98
CA PRO A 33 15.48 12.71 -8.40
C PRO A 33 14.47 13.06 -7.32
N VAL A 34 13.26 13.42 -7.75
CA VAL A 34 12.12 13.62 -6.85
C VAL A 34 11.14 12.47 -7.00
N PHE A 35 10.71 11.91 -5.88
CA PHE A 35 9.67 10.89 -5.86
C PHE A 35 8.40 11.44 -5.24
N VAL A 36 7.28 11.34 -5.94
CA VAL A 36 5.97 11.66 -5.38
C VAL A 36 5.26 10.37 -5.01
N VAL A 37 4.95 10.21 -3.73
CA VAL A 37 4.35 8.99 -3.18
C VAL A 37 3.12 9.32 -2.35
N GLY A 38 2.30 8.32 -2.04
CA GLY A 38 1.13 8.51 -1.17
C GLY A 38 0.10 7.40 -1.31
N GLY A 39 -0.89 7.41 -0.43
CA GLY A 39 -2.04 6.51 -0.57
C GLY A 39 -2.78 6.78 -1.88
N PRO A 40 -3.34 5.77 -2.56
CA PRO A 40 -4.16 6.00 -3.74
C PRO A 40 -5.30 6.99 -3.41
N ARG A 41 -5.62 7.87 -4.36
CA ARG A 41 -6.64 8.93 -4.22
C ARG A 41 -6.32 10.02 -3.18
N SER A 42 -5.05 10.16 -2.80
CA SER A 42 -4.57 11.26 -1.93
C SER A 42 -4.11 12.51 -2.70
N GLY A 43 -4.32 12.58 -4.01
CA GLY A 43 -3.93 13.76 -4.82
C GLY A 43 -2.52 13.72 -5.42
N THR A 44 -1.86 12.56 -5.44
CA THR A 44 -0.52 12.39 -6.06
C THR A 44 -0.46 12.89 -7.50
N THR A 45 -1.50 12.63 -8.31
CA THR A 45 -1.57 13.16 -9.68
C THR A 45 -1.66 14.68 -9.71
N LEU A 46 -2.50 15.30 -8.88
CA LEU A 46 -2.63 16.76 -8.84
C LEU A 46 -1.28 17.40 -8.50
N LEU A 47 -0.59 16.87 -7.49
CA LEU A 47 0.73 17.34 -7.12
C LEU A 47 1.74 17.18 -8.27
N SER A 48 1.79 16.03 -8.94
CA SER A 48 2.67 15.85 -10.10
C SER A 48 2.37 16.79 -11.25
N VAL A 49 1.11 17.13 -11.50
CA VAL A 49 0.73 18.14 -12.51
C VAL A 49 1.24 19.53 -12.12
N MET A 50 1.13 19.90 -10.85
CA MET A 50 1.68 21.17 -10.35
C MET A 50 3.21 21.20 -10.47
N LEU A 51 3.90 20.09 -10.15
CA LEU A 51 5.34 19.98 -10.33
C LEU A 51 5.75 20.02 -11.80
N ALA A 52 4.99 19.39 -12.69
CA ALA A 52 5.27 19.35 -14.13
C ALA A 52 5.20 20.74 -14.80
N ALA A 53 4.56 21.71 -14.17
CA ALA A 53 4.50 23.10 -14.63
C ALA A 53 5.75 23.92 -14.25
N HIS A 54 6.64 23.37 -13.42
CA HIS A 54 7.90 24.02 -13.06
C HIS A 54 8.98 23.67 -14.09
N SER A 55 9.75 24.67 -14.53
CA SER A 55 10.85 24.48 -15.49
C SER A 55 11.94 23.49 -15.06
N ALA A 56 12.05 23.19 -13.76
CA ALA A 56 13.07 22.29 -13.22
C ALA A 56 12.71 20.79 -13.32
N PHE A 57 11.46 20.45 -13.64
CA PHE A 57 10.94 19.09 -13.49
C PHE A 57 10.37 18.50 -14.78
N ASP A 58 10.75 17.26 -15.10
CA ASP A 58 9.99 16.39 -15.99
C ASP A 58 9.22 15.35 -15.17
N CYS A 59 7.89 15.41 -15.23
CA CYS A 59 7.02 14.44 -14.58
C CYS A 59 6.45 13.47 -15.64
N GLY A 60 6.88 12.21 -15.59
CA GLY A 60 6.33 11.14 -16.42
C GLY A 60 5.06 10.50 -15.85
N PRO A 61 4.44 9.57 -16.59
CA PRO A 61 3.38 8.72 -16.08
C PRO A 61 3.90 7.69 -15.08
N GLU A 62 2.99 7.03 -14.35
CA GLU A 62 3.36 6.05 -13.32
C GLU A 62 4.14 4.87 -13.92
N THR A 63 5.27 4.52 -13.29
CA THR A 63 6.10 3.40 -13.75
C THR A 63 5.75 2.09 -13.04
N HIS A 64 5.27 2.17 -11.79
CA HIS A 64 5.16 1.03 -10.86
C HIS A 64 6.46 0.24 -10.65
N PHE A 65 7.60 0.76 -11.11
CA PHE A 65 8.86 0.05 -11.26
C PHE A 65 9.37 -0.51 -9.93
N LEU A 66 9.55 0.35 -8.92
CA LEU A 66 10.13 -0.05 -7.63
C LEU A 66 9.20 -0.96 -6.84
N SER A 67 7.88 -0.70 -6.89
CA SER A 67 6.91 -1.58 -6.21
C SER A 67 6.85 -2.98 -6.85
N ARG A 68 7.02 -3.07 -8.18
CA ARG A 68 7.10 -4.36 -8.89
C ARG A 68 8.44 -5.04 -8.62
N TRP A 69 9.54 -4.28 -8.61
CA TRP A 69 10.88 -4.76 -8.30
C TRP A 69 10.97 -5.36 -6.89
N ALA A 70 10.47 -4.63 -5.88
CA ALA A 70 10.51 -5.08 -4.49
C ALA A 70 9.71 -6.36 -4.24
N ARG A 71 8.64 -6.59 -5.01
CA ARG A 71 7.80 -7.80 -4.94
C ARG A 71 8.37 -8.97 -5.74
N MET A 72 9.45 -8.76 -6.51
CA MET A 72 10.07 -9.80 -7.32
C MET A 72 11.01 -10.66 -6.47
N ALA A 73 11.00 -11.97 -6.72
CA ALA A 73 11.96 -12.92 -6.17
C ALA A 73 13.39 -12.40 -6.31
N ARG A 74 14.19 -12.54 -5.25
CA ARG A 74 15.58 -12.10 -5.23
C ARG A 74 16.41 -12.72 -6.37
N SER A 75 16.22 -14.01 -6.63
CA SER A 75 16.93 -14.74 -7.69
C SER A 75 16.65 -14.19 -9.08
N GLU A 76 15.44 -13.69 -9.34
CA GLU A 76 15.10 -13.06 -10.61
C GLU A 76 15.70 -11.66 -10.73
N ARG A 77 15.71 -10.89 -9.63
CA ARG A 77 16.41 -9.59 -9.58
C ARG A 77 17.90 -9.73 -9.85
N GLU A 78 18.54 -10.73 -9.25
CA GLU A 78 19.97 -11.04 -9.46
C GLU A 78 20.26 -11.40 -10.92
N ARG A 79 19.39 -12.18 -11.58
CA ARG A 79 19.53 -12.48 -13.02
C ARG A 79 19.36 -11.26 -13.91
N ILE A 80 18.41 -10.37 -13.61
CA ILE A 80 18.19 -9.16 -14.41
C ILE A 80 19.40 -8.22 -14.33
N LEU A 81 20.11 -8.20 -13.20
CA LEU A 81 21.31 -7.39 -12.97
C LEU A 81 22.62 -8.11 -13.30
N ASP A 82 22.58 -9.37 -13.77
CA ASP A 82 23.78 -10.13 -14.10
C ASP A 82 24.52 -9.47 -15.28
N PRO A 83 25.80 -9.06 -15.12
CA PRO A 83 26.59 -8.50 -16.22
C PRO A 83 26.69 -9.40 -17.46
N ALA A 84 26.54 -10.72 -17.31
CA ALA A 84 26.59 -11.66 -18.43
C ALA A 84 25.33 -11.60 -19.32
N ASP A 85 24.19 -11.17 -18.77
CA ASP A 85 22.90 -11.06 -19.46
C ASP A 85 22.48 -9.58 -19.68
N TRP A 86 23.41 -8.64 -19.52
CA TRP A 86 23.19 -7.20 -19.63
C TRP A 86 23.60 -6.65 -21.01
N PRO A 87 22.77 -5.79 -21.65
CA PRO A 87 21.52 -5.18 -21.17
C PRO A 87 20.24 -5.95 -21.53
N GLU A 88 20.33 -7.16 -22.06
CA GLU A 88 19.22 -7.94 -22.63
C GLU A 88 18.05 -8.11 -21.66
N ARG A 89 18.32 -8.69 -20.49
CA ARG A 89 17.27 -8.97 -19.49
C ARG A 89 16.69 -7.70 -18.89
N ALA A 90 17.54 -6.70 -18.66
CA ALA A 90 17.11 -5.41 -18.14
C ALA A 90 16.18 -4.69 -19.12
N THR A 91 16.52 -4.70 -20.41
CA THR A 91 15.66 -4.15 -21.47
C THR A 91 14.32 -4.89 -21.52
N ALA A 92 14.34 -6.22 -21.50
CA ALA A 92 13.12 -7.03 -21.49
C ALA A 92 12.24 -6.72 -20.27
N TYR A 93 12.84 -6.55 -19.08
CA TYR A 93 12.09 -6.18 -17.88
C TYR A 93 11.47 -4.78 -17.98
N VAL A 94 12.26 -3.75 -18.30
CA VAL A 94 11.80 -2.36 -18.39
C VAL A 94 10.68 -2.20 -19.43
N THR A 95 10.82 -2.86 -20.58
CA THR A 95 9.82 -2.81 -21.66
C THR A 95 8.60 -3.70 -21.39
N SER A 96 8.68 -4.63 -20.44
CA SER A 96 7.52 -5.40 -19.96
C SER A 96 6.63 -4.65 -18.95
N LEU A 97 7.03 -3.45 -18.54
CA LEU A 97 6.23 -2.62 -17.64
C LEU A 97 4.98 -2.12 -18.37
N SER A 98 3.83 -2.26 -17.73
CA SER A 98 2.56 -1.78 -18.26
C SER A 98 1.72 -1.11 -17.18
N LEU A 99 1.00 -0.06 -17.58
CA LEU A 99 -0.07 0.54 -16.80
C LEU A 99 -1.40 0.08 -17.41
N GLY A 100 -2.09 -0.82 -16.70
CA GLY A 100 -3.20 -1.56 -17.28
C GLY A 100 -2.76 -2.37 -18.50
N LYS A 101 -3.35 -2.09 -19.66
CA LYS A 101 -3.01 -2.74 -20.94
C LYS A 101 -2.00 -1.96 -21.78
N GLN A 102 -1.56 -0.78 -21.34
CA GLN A 102 -0.66 0.07 -22.10
C GLN A 102 0.79 -0.12 -21.64
N PRO A 103 1.74 -0.41 -22.55
CA PRO A 103 3.16 -0.47 -22.21
C PRO A 103 3.68 0.91 -21.78
N ILE A 104 4.48 0.96 -20.72
CA ILE A 104 4.98 2.21 -20.14
C ILE A 104 6.03 2.88 -21.02
N CYS A 105 6.91 2.11 -21.67
CA CYS A 105 8.01 2.65 -22.50
C CYS A 105 7.51 3.64 -23.58
N PRO A 106 6.51 3.32 -24.42
CA PRO A 106 5.91 4.28 -25.35
C PRO A 106 5.26 5.50 -24.69
N MET A 107 4.75 5.37 -23.47
CA MET A 107 4.15 6.51 -22.74
C MET A 107 5.21 7.53 -22.28
N TYR A 108 6.47 7.11 -22.21
CA TYR A 108 7.62 8.00 -22.02
C TYR A 108 8.15 8.56 -23.36
N GLY A 109 7.54 8.21 -24.50
CA GLY A 109 8.01 8.61 -25.82
C GLY A 109 9.31 7.93 -26.23
N LEU A 110 9.56 6.72 -25.70
CA LEU A 110 10.78 5.95 -25.90
C LEU A 110 10.48 4.63 -26.61
N SER A 111 11.43 4.16 -27.42
CA SER A 111 11.39 2.83 -28.03
C SER A 111 12.20 1.80 -27.23
N VAL A 112 12.09 0.52 -27.62
CA VAL A 112 12.92 -0.56 -27.02
C VAL A 112 14.40 -0.29 -27.29
N GLU A 113 14.73 0.22 -28.47
CA GLU A 113 16.09 0.57 -28.89
C GLU A 113 16.65 1.75 -28.06
N ASP A 114 15.82 2.73 -27.72
CA ASP A 114 16.21 3.83 -26.84
C ASP A 114 16.61 3.33 -25.43
N VAL A 115 15.80 2.43 -24.87
CA VAL A 115 16.05 1.79 -23.57
C VAL A 115 17.30 0.92 -23.65
N TRP A 116 17.41 0.08 -24.67
CA TRP A 116 18.58 -0.76 -24.89
C TRP A 116 19.86 0.06 -24.98
N GLY A 117 19.88 1.09 -25.83
CA GLY A 117 21.05 1.94 -26.03
C GLY A 117 21.46 2.67 -24.75
N TRP A 118 20.50 3.09 -23.93
CA TRP A 118 20.80 3.65 -22.61
C TRP A 118 21.51 2.65 -21.70
N LEU A 119 20.99 1.43 -21.62
CA LEU A 119 21.48 0.39 -20.72
C LEU A 119 22.83 -0.16 -21.18
N ALA A 120 23.04 -0.36 -22.49
CA ALA A 120 24.26 -0.92 -23.06
C ALA A 120 25.53 -0.15 -22.66
N ASP A 121 25.43 1.17 -22.53
CA ASP A 121 26.56 2.05 -22.24
C ASP A 121 26.79 2.29 -20.73
N ARG A 122 26.04 1.62 -19.86
CA ARG A 122 26.02 1.87 -18.41
C ARG A 122 26.09 0.57 -17.61
N PRO A 123 26.65 0.60 -16.39
CA PRO A 123 26.75 -0.60 -15.57
C PRO A 123 25.35 -1.10 -15.12
N PRO A 124 25.20 -2.41 -14.88
CA PRO A 124 23.98 -2.97 -14.31
C PRO A 124 23.66 -2.34 -12.96
N SER A 125 22.52 -1.67 -12.87
CA SER A 125 21.99 -1.18 -11.60
C SER A 125 20.50 -0.91 -11.70
N LEU A 126 19.83 -0.91 -10.55
CA LEU A 126 18.43 -0.52 -10.48
C LEU A 126 18.21 0.93 -10.94
N ALA A 127 19.17 1.81 -10.61
CA ALA A 127 19.14 3.21 -11.02
C ALA A 127 19.15 3.34 -12.54
N THR A 128 20.11 2.68 -13.20
CA THR A 128 20.28 2.70 -14.65
C THR A 128 18.99 2.27 -15.38
N MET A 129 18.30 1.27 -14.83
CA MET A 129 17.05 0.74 -15.39
C MET A 129 15.86 1.69 -15.28
N LEU A 130 15.69 2.40 -14.16
CA LEU A 130 14.61 3.39 -14.06
C LEU A 130 14.94 4.64 -14.88
N GLU A 131 16.21 5.07 -14.84
CA GLU A 131 16.72 6.25 -15.55
C GLU A 131 16.67 6.09 -17.08
N SER A 132 16.66 4.85 -17.59
CA SER A 132 16.42 4.59 -19.01
C SER A 132 15.03 5.04 -19.46
N LEU A 133 14.10 5.28 -18.54
CA LEU A 133 12.80 5.90 -18.80
C LEU A 133 12.80 7.37 -18.36
N THR A 134 13.11 7.63 -17.09
CA THR A 134 12.90 8.94 -16.46
C THR A 134 13.95 9.96 -16.89
N ALA A 135 15.22 9.69 -16.61
CA ALA A 135 16.32 10.59 -16.97
C ALA A 135 16.46 10.77 -18.48
N GLN A 136 16.22 9.71 -19.26
CA GLN A 136 16.25 9.79 -20.72
C GLN A 136 15.15 10.73 -21.26
N ARG A 137 13.92 10.65 -20.73
CA ARG A 137 12.83 11.58 -21.10
C ARG A 137 13.11 13.01 -20.64
N ALA A 138 13.58 13.20 -19.40
CA ALA A 138 13.97 14.52 -18.89
C ALA A 138 15.03 15.18 -19.77
N GLY A 139 16.02 14.40 -20.25
CA GLY A 139 17.01 14.88 -21.23
C GLY A 139 16.40 15.31 -22.56
N ARG A 140 15.30 14.69 -23.02
CA ARG A 140 14.57 15.08 -24.24
C ARG A 140 13.72 16.33 -24.04
N THR A 141 13.19 16.55 -22.84
CA THR A 141 12.40 17.75 -22.49
C THR A 141 13.26 18.92 -22.03
N GLY A 142 14.55 18.69 -21.77
CA GLY A 142 15.50 19.69 -21.29
C GLY A 142 15.36 19.98 -19.80
N ALA A 143 14.53 19.21 -19.07
CA ALA A 143 14.35 19.40 -17.65
C ALA A 143 15.58 18.90 -16.87
N PRO A 144 16.07 19.67 -15.89
CA PRO A 144 17.24 19.29 -15.11
C PRO A 144 16.98 18.16 -14.13
N ARG A 145 15.73 17.91 -13.70
CA ARG A 145 15.39 16.82 -12.77
C ARG A 145 14.18 16.06 -13.27
N TRP A 146 14.18 14.75 -13.06
CA TRP A 146 13.01 13.93 -13.29
C TRP A 146 12.24 13.71 -11.98
N VAL A 147 10.93 13.59 -12.12
CA VAL A 147 10.01 13.24 -11.04
C VAL A 147 9.35 11.93 -11.39
N GLU A 148 9.57 10.91 -10.55
CA GLU A 148 8.82 9.67 -10.64
C GLU A 148 7.68 9.71 -9.65
N LYS A 149 6.46 9.49 -10.16
CA LYS A 149 5.28 9.39 -9.32
C LYS A 149 4.62 8.05 -9.54
N THR A 150 4.72 7.21 -8.53
CA THR A 150 3.86 6.05 -8.34
C THR A 150 3.39 6.07 -6.88
N PRO A 151 2.07 6.14 -6.60
CA PRO A 151 1.57 6.23 -5.22
C PRO A 151 2.15 5.14 -4.31
N ARG A 152 2.20 3.89 -4.82
CA ARG A 152 2.66 2.71 -4.08
C ARG A 152 4.16 2.66 -3.80
N HIS A 153 4.98 3.51 -4.42
CA HIS A 153 6.38 3.65 -4.00
C HIS A 153 6.50 4.13 -2.54
N LEU A 154 5.39 4.60 -1.95
CA LEU A 154 5.21 4.80 -0.52
C LEU A 154 5.70 3.62 0.35
N GLU A 155 5.54 2.37 -0.14
CA GLU A 155 5.87 1.15 0.61
C GLU A 155 7.37 0.79 0.58
N VAL A 156 8.19 1.49 -0.22
CA VAL A 156 9.60 1.12 -0.46
C VAL A 156 10.57 2.31 -0.39
N PRO A 157 10.48 3.20 0.62
CA PRO A 157 11.35 4.38 0.68
C PRO A 157 12.83 4.04 0.87
N ASP A 158 13.15 2.96 1.59
CA ASP A 158 14.54 2.53 1.76
C ASP A 158 15.15 2.14 0.42
N LEU A 159 14.41 1.41 -0.43
CA LEU A 159 14.85 1.07 -1.78
C LEU A 159 15.10 2.33 -2.64
N ILE A 160 14.30 3.38 -2.46
CA ILE A 160 14.52 4.66 -3.14
C ILE A 160 15.83 5.30 -2.67
N THR A 161 16.01 5.44 -1.35
CA THR A 161 17.15 6.17 -0.77
C THR A 161 18.47 5.39 -0.87
N ASP A 162 18.42 4.06 -0.83
CA ASP A 162 19.58 3.19 -1.10
C ASP A 162 20.02 3.29 -2.57
N THR A 163 19.07 3.44 -3.50
CA THR A 163 19.36 3.52 -4.93
C THR A 163 19.79 4.93 -5.35
N TRP A 164 19.16 5.96 -4.77
CA TRP A 164 19.46 7.37 -5.00
C TRP A 164 19.63 8.09 -3.65
N PRO A 165 20.86 8.15 -3.12
CA PRO A 165 21.14 8.77 -1.82
C PRO A 165 20.76 10.24 -1.73
N ASP A 166 20.74 10.97 -2.85
CA ASP A 166 20.32 12.38 -2.88
C ASP A 166 18.83 12.57 -3.23
N ALA A 167 18.04 11.49 -3.29
CA ALA A 167 16.62 11.58 -3.61
C ALA A 167 15.84 12.40 -2.57
N ARG A 168 14.79 13.07 -3.06
CA ARG A 168 13.80 13.76 -2.24
C ARG A 168 12.43 13.14 -2.46
N ILE A 169 11.80 12.70 -1.38
CA ILE A 169 10.51 12.01 -1.41
C ILE A 169 9.43 12.95 -0.87
N VAL A 170 8.48 13.34 -1.72
CA VAL A 170 7.29 14.11 -1.33
C VAL A 170 6.13 13.15 -1.14
N ARG A 171 5.77 12.89 0.11
CA ARG A 171 4.61 12.08 0.49
C ARG A 171 3.39 12.97 0.59
N ILE A 172 2.37 12.70 -0.22
CA ILE A 172 1.05 13.33 -0.04
C ILE A 172 0.11 12.41 0.73
N VAL A 173 -0.49 12.96 1.78
CA VAL A 173 -1.53 12.32 2.60
C VAL A 173 -2.85 13.04 2.42
N ARG A 174 -3.96 12.33 2.60
CA ARG A 174 -5.32 12.86 2.58
C ARG A 174 -6.11 12.20 3.70
N ASP A 175 -7.20 12.82 4.15
CA ASP A 175 -8.11 12.15 5.08
C ASP A 175 -8.47 10.76 4.52
N PRO A 176 -8.15 9.67 5.25
CA PRO A 176 -8.34 8.32 4.76
C PRO A 176 -9.81 8.01 4.46
N ARG A 177 -10.74 8.70 5.11
CA ARG A 177 -12.18 8.53 4.92
C ARG A 177 -12.61 9.10 3.57
N ASP A 178 -12.13 10.28 3.20
CA ASP A 178 -12.36 10.86 1.87
C ASP A 178 -11.65 10.06 0.76
N ALA A 179 -10.44 9.57 1.04
CA ALA A 179 -9.72 8.71 0.10
C ALA A 179 -10.49 7.39 -0.14
N ALA A 180 -11.04 6.78 0.92
CA ALA A 180 -11.85 5.57 0.82
C ALA A 180 -13.14 5.79 0.02
N VAL A 181 -13.84 6.91 0.25
CA VAL A 181 -15.01 7.32 -0.55
C VAL A 181 -14.62 7.56 -2.01
N SER A 182 -13.46 8.18 -2.27
CA SER A 182 -12.98 8.33 -3.65
C SER A 182 -12.61 7.01 -4.32
N LEU A 183 -12.13 6.02 -3.55
CA LEU A 183 -11.74 4.71 -4.07
C LEU A 183 -12.94 3.90 -4.56
N THR A 184 -14.16 4.12 -4.05
CA THR A 184 -15.36 3.43 -4.53
C THR A 184 -15.73 3.81 -5.97
N LYS A 185 -15.18 4.92 -6.48
CA LYS A 185 -15.53 5.53 -7.77
C LYS A 185 -14.54 5.19 -8.89
N VAL A 186 -13.55 4.32 -8.66
CA VAL A 186 -12.46 4.01 -9.61
C VAL A 186 -12.24 2.50 -9.77
N PRO A 187 -11.74 2.02 -10.93
CA PRO A 187 -11.71 0.58 -11.25
C PRO A 187 -10.68 -0.25 -10.45
N PHE A 188 -9.69 0.39 -9.83
CA PHE A 188 -8.69 -0.28 -8.98
C PHE A 188 -9.04 -0.19 -7.48
N GLY A 189 -10.12 0.50 -7.13
CA GLY A 189 -10.70 0.47 -5.79
C GLY A 189 -11.83 -0.55 -5.70
N THR A 190 -12.53 -0.57 -4.57
CA THR A 190 -13.66 -1.48 -4.35
C THR A 190 -14.89 -0.69 -3.90
N ALA A 191 -16.08 -1.24 -4.09
CA ALA A 191 -17.31 -0.65 -3.54
C ALA A 191 -17.36 -0.70 -1.99
N SER A 192 -16.54 -1.55 -1.36
CA SER A 192 -16.46 -1.66 0.11
C SER A 192 -15.55 -0.57 0.67
N LEU A 193 -16.15 0.35 1.43
CA LEU A 193 -15.42 1.40 2.16
C LEU A 193 -14.43 0.79 3.17
N LEU A 194 -14.81 -0.28 3.88
CA LEU A 194 -13.96 -0.94 4.88
C LEU A 194 -12.75 -1.62 4.25
N THR A 195 -12.94 -2.25 3.09
CA THR A 195 -11.83 -2.81 2.28
C THR A 195 -10.87 -1.70 1.86
N ASN A 196 -11.40 -0.59 1.34
CA ASN A 196 -10.59 0.56 0.92
C ASN A 196 -9.83 1.20 2.09
N LEU A 197 -10.49 1.41 3.24
CA LEU A 197 -9.87 1.91 4.48
C LEU A 197 -8.75 0.99 4.96
N SER A 198 -8.98 -0.33 4.95
CA SER A 198 -7.97 -1.32 5.36
C SER A 198 -6.73 -1.31 4.47
N VAL A 199 -6.90 -1.11 3.16
CA VAL A 199 -5.79 -0.94 2.21
C VAL A 199 -5.04 0.35 2.49
N LEU A 200 -5.75 1.46 2.71
CA LEU A 200 -5.13 2.75 3.03
C LEU A 200 -4.36 2.72 4.36
N ALA A 201 -4.89 2.08 5.40
CA ALA A 201 -4.20 1.87 6.67
C ALA A 201 -2.86 1.18 6.45
N ARG A 202 -2.90 -0.01 5.83
CA ARG A 202 -1.72 -0.82 5.55
C ARG A 202 -0.65 -0.04 4.78
N MET A 203 -1.06 0.74 3.77
CA MET A 203 -0.13 1.51 2.95
C MET A 203 0.51 2.66 3.73
N ASN A 204 -0.26 3.38 4.56
CA ASN A 204 0.29 4.48 5.35
C ASN A 204 1.18 4.00 6.50
N GLU A 205 0.97 2.78 6.99
CA GLU A 205 1.78 2.16 8.04
C GLU A 205 3.10 1.55 7.52
N ALA A 206 3.15 1.12 6.26
CA ALA A 206 4.23 0.29 5.71
C ALA A 206 5.65 0.86 5.90
N ALA A 207 5.79 2.19 5.96
CA ALA A 207 7.04 2.87 6.27
C ALA A 207 6.81 4.15 7.09
N ALA A 208 5.89 4.10 8.05
CA ALA A 208 5.49 5.27 8.83
C ALA A 208 6.67 5.95 9.54
N ASP A 209 7.58 5.16 10.11
CA ASP A 209 8.75 5.68 10.84
C ASP A 209 9.72 6.40 9.90
N PHE A 210 9.99 5.84 8.72
CA PHE A 210 10.80 6.51 7.69
C PHE A 210 10.23 7.91 7.37
N TYR A 211 8.93 8.02 7.11
CA TYR A 211 8.32 9.32 6.77
C TYR A 211 8.22 10.30 7.94
N ARG A 212 8.31 9.81 9.18
CA ARG A 212 8.31 10.64 10.39
C ARG A 212 9.70 11.21 10.68
N GLU A 213 10.75 10.44 10.40
CA GLU A 213 12.11 10.70 10.89
C GLU A 213 13.09 11.12 9.78
N SER A 214 12.87 10.67 8.55
CA SER A 214 13.85 10.87 7.47
C SER A 214 13.85 12.30 6.94
N PRO A 215 15.01 12.97 6.87
CA PRO A 215 15.14 14.28 6.25
C PRO A 215 15.00 14.23 4.72
N GLN A 216 14.99 13.03 4.12
CA GLN A 216 14.74 12.83 2.69
C GLN A 216 13.24 12.74 2.37
N ALA A 217 12.38 12.84 3.37
CA ALA A 217 10.93 12.83 3.21
C ALA A 217 10.28 14.16 3.63
N LEU A 218 9.32 14.63 2.84
CA LEU A 218 8.41 15.71 3.21
C LEU A 218 6.97 15.21 3.11
N THR A 219 6.21 15.32 4.21
CA THR A 219 4.76 15.02 4.20
C THR A 219 3.94 16.29 3.96
N VAL A 220 3.02 16.22 2.99
CA VAL A 220 2.10 17.28 2.58
C VAL A 220 0.67 16.77 2.66
N ARG A 221 -0.24 17.56 3.23
CA ARG A 221 -1.67 17.23 3.25
C ARG A 221 -2.35 17.72 1.98
N TYR A 222 -3.18 16.88 1.39
CA TYR A 222 -4.00 17.22 0.23
C TYR A 222 -4.87 18.44 0.51
N GLU A 223 -5.47 18.49 1.69
CA GLU A 223 -6.35 19.56 2.15
C GLU A 223 -5.61 20.90 2.21
N ASP A 224 -4.38 20.92 2.73
CA ASP A 224 -3.52 22.10 2.73
C ASP A 224 -3.08 22.51 1.32
N LEU A 225 -2.77 21.53 0.46
CA LEU A 225 -2.38 21.78 -0.93
C LEU A 225 -3.51 22.44 -1.73
N VAL A 226 -4.77 22.04 -1.53
CA VAL A 226 -5.91 22.65 -2.24
C VAL A 226 -6.42 23.94 -1.57
N ALA A 227 -6.20 24.09 -0.26
CA ALA A 227 -6.58 25.29 0.48
C ALA A 227 -5.57 26.43 0.22
N THR A 228 -4.28 26.15 0.37
CA THR A 228 -3.18 27.12 0.30
C THR A 228 -2.06 26.62 -0.63
N PRO A 229 -2.33 26.47 -1.94
CA PRO A 229 -1.41 25.81 -2.88
C PRO A 229 -0.04 26.49 -2.97
N GLU A 230 0.02 27.82 -3.02
CA GLU A 230 1.28 28.54 -3.09
C GLU A 230 2.16 28.29 -1.86
N ARG A 231 1.57 28.27 -0.65
CA ARG A 231 2.29 28.00 0.59
C ARG A 231 2.93 26.60 0.58
N GLU A 232 2.15 25.58 0.23
CA GLU A 232 2.65 24.21 0.20
C GLU A 232 3.65 23.99 -0.93
N LEU A 233 3.44 24.57 -2.11
CA LEU A 233 4.37 24.45 -3.23
C LEU A 233 5.71 25.14 -2.94
N ARG A 234 5.71 26.31 -2.28
CA ARG A 234 6.95 26.94 -1.80
C ARG A 234 7.70 26.03 -0.83
N ARG A 235 7.00 25.46 0.14
CA ARG A 235 7.58 24.50 1.10
C ARG A 235 8.16 23.25 0.40
N ILE A 236 7.51 22.75 -0.64
CA ILE A 236 8.02 21.63 -1.46
C ILE A 236 9.26 22.06 -2.25
N CYS A 237 9.23 23.22 -2.89
CA CYS A 237 10.37 23.78 -3.63
C CYS A 237 11.58 23.99 -2.71
N ASP A 238 11.40 24.57 -1.52
CA ASP A 238 12.45 24.75 -0.52
C ASP A 238 13.06 23.41 -0.09
N PHE A 239 12.22 22.40 0.16
CA PHE A 239 12.66 21.05 0.52
C PHE A 239 13.45 20.35 -0.60
N VAL A 240 13.02 20.52 -1.84
CA VAL A 240 13.68 19.97 -3.04
C VAL A 240 14.92 20.79 -3.43
N GLY A 241 15.02 22.06 -2.99
CA GLY A 241 16.11 22.97 -3.31
C GLY A 241 15.98 23.60 -4.70
N VAL A 242 14.79 24.08 -5.04
CA VAL A 242 14.50 24.88 -6.25
C VAL A 242 13.69 26.12 -5.89
N GLU A 243 13.72 27.17 -6.72
CA GLU A 243 12.89 28.36 -6.51
C GLU A 243 11.45 28.13 -6.95
N TYR A 244 10.48 28.61 -6.17
CA TYR A 244 9.07 28.50 -6.54
C TYR A 244 8.72 29.28 -7.82
N GLU A 245 7.97 28.63 -8.72
CA GLU A 245 7.42 29.24 -9.92
C GLU A 245 5.87 29.37 -9.83
N PRO A 246 5.29 30.57 -10.07
CA PRO A 246 3.83 30.76 -10.05
C PRO A 246 3.05 29.84 -11.01
N ALA A 247 3.70 29.42 -12.10
CA ALA A 247 3.15 28.47 -13.08
C ALA A 247 2.68 27.15 -12.42
N MET A 248 3.30 26.73 -11.32
CA MET A 248 2.91 25.53 -10.58
C MET A 248 1.46 25.58 -10.06
N VAL A 249 0.90 26.77 -9.85
CA VAL A 249 -0.50 26.96 -9.45
C VAL A 249 -1.39 27.23 -10.65
N SER A 250 -0.94 28.05 -11.60
CA SER A 250 -1.78 28.56 -12.68
C SER A 250 -1.80 27.69 -13.94
N ASP A 251 -0.76 26.90 -14.18
CA ASP A 251 -0.60 26.06 -15.37
C ASP A 251 -0.88 24.58 -15.07
N ARG A 252 -1.62 23.95 -15.98
CA ARG A 252 -1.98 22.53 -15.97
C ARG A 252 -1.63 21.83 -17.28
N SER A 253 -0.92 22.50 -18.19
CA SER A 253 -0.50 22.00 -19.50
C SER A 253 0.30 20.70 -19.42
N GLY A 254 1.12 20.54 -18.39
CA GLY A 254 1.90 19.33 -18.10
C GLY A 254 1.08 18.09 -17.77
N ALA A 255 -0.24 18.20 -17.58
CA ALA A 255 -1.09 17.05 -17.24
C ALA A 255 -1.13 15.95 -18.30
N THR A 256 -0.98 16.31 -19.58
CA THR A 256 -0.92 15.35 -20.70
C THR A 256 0.29 14.43 -20.62
N GLY A 257 1.39 14.89 -20.03
CA GLY A 257 2.61 14.12 -19.81
C GLY A 257 2.59 13.26 -18.54
N VAL A 258 1.73 13.60 -17.56
CA VAL A 258 1.64 12.99 -16.23
C VAL A 258 0.54 11.91 -16.13
N ALA A 259 -0.60 12.14 -16.79
CA ALA A 259 -1.73 11.23 -16.75
C ALA A 259 -1.82 10.43 -18.06
N ALA A 260 -1.91 9.10 -17.98
CA ALA A 260 -2.15 8.30 -19.17
C ALA A 260 -3.57 8.53 -19.69
N SER A 261 -3.75 8.50 -21.01
CA SER A 261 -5.04 8.81 -21.65
C SER A 261 -6.22 7.94 -21.20
N HIS A 262 -5.95 6.72 -20.72
CA HIS A 262 -6.96 5.77 -20.25
C HIS A 262 -7.34 5.95 -18.78
N GLU A 263 -6.65 6.82 -18.04
CA GLU A 263 -6.90 7.09 -16.62
C GLU A 263 -7.85 8.27 -16.45
N TRP A 264 -9.07 8.15 -16.98
CA TRP A 264 -10.05 9.24 -16.98
C TRP A 264 -10.33 9.83 -15.58
N TRP A 265 -10.17 9.04 -14.51
CA TRP A 265 -10.25 9.47 -13.11
C TRP A 265 -9.12 10.40 -12.63
N LYS A 266 -8.13 10.66 -13.50
CA LYS A 266 -7.09 11.69 -13.35
C LYS A 266 -7.45 12.99 -14.06
N GLY A 267 -8.53 13.02 -14.86
CA GLY A 267 -8.99 14.21 -15.56
C GLY A 267 -9.29 15.38 -14.63
N ASP A 268 -9.74 15.11 -13.40
CA ASP A 268 -9.97 16.16 -12.40
C ASP A 268 -8.70 16.92 -12.00
N ALA A 269 -7.51 16.31 -12.16
CA ALA A 269 -6.24 16.96 -11.84
C ALA A 269 -5.86 18.04 -12.86
N THR A 270 -6.56 18.10 -14.01
CA THR A 270 -6.36 19.13 -15.05
C THR A 270 -7.30 20.32 -14.88
N GLY A 271 -8.33 20.18 -14.04
CA GLY A 271 -9.32 21.21 -13.75
C GLY A 271 -8.88 22.18 -12.64
N PRO A 272 -9.74 23.17 -12.31
CA PRO A 272 -9.53 24.08 -11.18
C PRO A 272 -9.37 23.32 -9.87
N LEU A 273 -8.66 23.92 -8.91
CA LEU A 273 -8.53 23.34 -7.57
C LEU A 273 -9.89 23.28 -6.89
N ASP A 274 -10.29 22.07 -6.54
CA ASP A 274 -11.61 21.76 -6.01
C ASP A 274 -11.51 21.39 -4.52
N ARG A 275 -11.84 22.38 -3.67
CA ARG A 275 -11.87 22.22 -2.21
C ARG A 275 -13.08 21.41 -1.72
N SER A 276 -14.11 21.24 -2.54
CA SER A 276 -15.32 20.48 -2.17
C SER A 276 -15.06 18.98 -1.99
N ARG A 277 -13.84 18.53 -2.33
CA ARG A 277 -13.43 17.13 -2.23
C ARG A 277 -13.01 16.74 -0.82
N SER A 278 -12.86 17.69 0.08
CA SER A 278 -12.50 17.48 1.49
C SER A 278 -13.75 17.48 2.36
N GLY A 279 -13.86 16.52 3.27
CA GLY A 279 -14.99 16.36 4.18
C GLY A 279 -16.23 15.67 3.60
N ARG A 280 -16.16 15.12 2.37
CA ARG A 280 -17.31 14.43 1.76
C ARG A 280 -17.68 13.16 2.50
N TRP A 281 -16.71 12.54 3.17
CA TRP A 281 -16.95 11.35 3.98
C TRP A 281 -18.03 11.57 5.06
N VAL A 282 -18.22 12.79 5.57
CA VAL A 282 -19.24 13.07 6.61
C VAL A 282 -20.64 12.71 6.11
N GLU A 283 -20.93 12.98 4.83
CA GLU A 283 -22.23 12.72 4.21
C GLU A 283 -22.26 11.39 3.46
N GLU A 284 -21.16 11.01 2.80
CA GLU A 284 -21.09 9.82 1.93
C GLU A 284 -20.74 8.51 2.68
N MET A 285 -20.22 8.58 3.91
CA MET A 285 -19.85 7.40 4.70
C MET A 285 -20.91 7.11 5.77
N PRO A 286 -21.46 5.87 5.86
CA PRO A 286 -22.40 5.52 6.91
C PRO A 286 -21.78 5.65 8.31
N PRO A 287 -22.53 6.06 9.36
CA PRO A 287 -21.98 6.28 10.70
C PRO A 287 -21.20 5.09 11.28
N ALA A 288 -21.66 3.85 11.07
CA ALA A 288 -20.93 2.66 11.52
C ALA A 288 -19.56 2.50 10.85
N VAL A 289 -19.43 2.91 9.59
CA VAL A 289 -18.16 2.91 8.85
C VAL A 289 -17.26 4.07 9.31
N GLN A 290 -17.84 5.23 9.63
CA GLN A 290 -17.12 6.35 10.24
C GLN A 290 -16.49 5.94 11.57
N HIS A 291 -17.26 5.26 12.43
CA HIS A 291 -16.75 4.72 13.71
C HIS A 291 -15.64 3.68 13.50
N TYR A 292 -15.82 2.77 12.54
CA TYR A 292 -14.74 1.85 12.16
C TYR A 292 -13.47 2.61 11.74
N ALA A 293 -13.60 3.65 10.92
CA ALA A 293 -12.47 4.44 10.48
C ALA A 293 -11.79 5.17 11.65
N ALA A 294 -12.57 5.80 12.54
CA ALA A 294 -12.08 6.46 13.75
C ALA A 294 -11.23 5.53 14.63
N LEU A 295 -11.66 4.27 14.79
CA LEU A 295 -10.94 3.25 15.56
C LEU A 295 -9.69 2.71 14.84
N ASN A 296 -9.82 2.40 13.54
CA ASN A 296 -8.80 1.64 12.81
C ASN A 296 -7.80 2.51 12.05
N MET A 297 -8.11 3.79 11.85
CA MET A 297 -7.23 4.78 11.23
C MET A 297 -6.65 5.77 12.25
N GLY A 298 -6.89 5.55 13.56
CA GLY A 298 -6.56 6.48 14.65
C GLY A 298 -5.17 7.12 14.52
N PRO A 299 -4.07 6.36 14.42
CA PRO A 299 -2.72 6.92 14.26
C PRO A 299 -2.59 7.84 13.04
N MET A 300 -3.17 7.47 11.89
CA MET A 300 -3.13 8.29 10.69
C MET A 300 -3.98 9.57 10.83
N LEU A 301 -5.10 9.50 11.55
CA LEU A 301 -5.97 10.64 11.82
C LEU A 301 -5.31 11.63 12.78
N GLU A 302 -4.63 11.13 13.81
CA GLU A 302 -3.91 11.94 14.80
C GLU A 302 -2.62 12.54 14.22
N ASP A 303 -1.72 11.71 13.65
CA ASP A 303 -0.41 12.11 13.12
C ASP A 303 -0.50 13.21 12.05
N HIS A 304 -1.66 13.32 11.39
CA HIS A 304 -1.90 14.27 10.30
C HIS A 304 -3.01 15.28 10.59
N GLY A 305 -3.54 15.33 11.82
CA GLY A 305 -4.49 16.36 12.25
C GLY A 305 -5.84 16.33 11.50
N TYR A 306 -6.38 15.15 11.25
CA TYR A 306 -7.73 14.95 10.72
C TYR A 306 -8.80 14.84 11.83
N GLY A 307 -8.38 14.62 13.08
CA GLY A 307 -9.27 14.54 14.25
C GLY A 307 -10.12 13.27 14.27
N GLU A 308 -11.00 13.17 15.27
CA GLU A 308 -12.00 12.10 15.44
C GLU A 308 -11.45 10.68 15.55
N ALA A 309 -10.17 10.51 15.87
CA ALA A 309 -9.66 9.22 16.29
C ALA A 309 -10.36 8.78 17.59
N VAL A 310 -10.70 7.50 17.65
CA VAL A 310 -11.29 6.88 18.84
C VAL A 310 -10.29 5.86 19.36
N LEU A 311 -9.97 5.95 20.66
CA LEU A 311 -9.15 4.95 21.31
C LEU A 311 -9.95 3.65 21.44
N PRO A 312 -9.48 2.54 20.85
CA PRO A 312 -10.20 1.28 20.97
C PRO A 312 -10.12 0.74 22.39
N ALA A 313 -11.21 0.17 22.88
CA ALA A 313 -11.22 -0.59 24.13
C ALA A 313 -10.28 -1.81 24.04
N ARG A 314 -10.17 -2.41 22.85
CA ARG A 314 -9.28 -3.54 22.58
C ARG A 314 -8.75 -3.52 21.15
N LYS A 315 -7.52 -3.99 20.95
CA LYS A 315 -6.96 -4.26 19.62
C LYS A 315 -6.87 -5.76 19.38
N LEU A 316 -7.33 -6.22 18.22
CA LEU A 316 -7.38 -7.63 17.85
C LEU A 316 -6.63 -7.89 16.56
N ALA A 317 -5.63 -8.77 16.58
CA ALA A 317 -5.00 -9.23 15.34
C ALA A 317 -5.94 -10.17 14.60
N ILE A 318 -6.31 -9.78 13.39
CA ILE A 318 -7.09 -10.59 12.46
C ILE A 318 -6.15 -11.04 11.36
N VAL A 319 -5.99 -12.34 11.17
CA VAL A 319 -5.23 -12.89 10.03
C VAL A 319 -6.19 -13.04 8.84
N PRO A 320 -6.11 -12.17 7.81
CA PRO A 320 -7.04 -12.18 6.69
C PRO A 320 -6.82 -13.37 5.75
N ALA A 321 -7.78 -13.63 4.87
CA ALA A 321 -7.60 -14.50 3.71
C ALA A 321 -7.33 -13.64 2.47
N GLY A 322 -6.13 -13.68 1.91
CA GLY A 322 -5.76 -12.82 0.78
C GLY A 322 -5.06 -11.51 1.22
N ASP A 323 -4.47 -10.81 0.25
CA ASP A 323 -3.68 -9.57 0.48
C ASP A 323 -4.48 -8.42 1.13
N ALA A 324 -5.80 -8.58 1.33
CA ALA A 324 -6.66 -7.62 2.02
C ALA A 324 -7.90 -8.29 2.66
N LEU A 325 -8.43 -7.64 3.70
CA LEU A 325 -9.83 -7.83 4.11
C LEU A 325 -10.70 -7.43 2.90
N ASN A 326 -11.54 -8.33 2.42
CA ASN A 326 -12.52 -8.06 1.36
C ASN A 326 -13.93 -7.83 1.94
N ALA A 327 -14.84 -7.36 1.09
CA ALA A 327 -16.22 -7.01 1.45
C ALA A 327 -17.01 -8.10 2.20
N ARG A 328 -16.60 -9.38 2.14
CA ARG A 328 -17.25 -10.45 2.90
C ARG A 328 -17.05 -10.32 4.41
N TYR A 329 -16.03 -9.58 4.85
CA TYR A 329 -15.74 -9.34 6.26
C TYR A 329 -16.46 -8.13 6.84
N ASP A 330 -17.14 -7.33 6.01
CA ASP A 330 -17.65 -6.01 6.40
C ASP A 330 -18.58 -6.07 7.62
N ASP A 331 -19.55 -7.00 7.65
CA ASP A 331 -20.46 -7.17 8.81
C ASP A 331 -19.70 -7.47 10.11
N VAL A 332 -18.68 -8.32 10.05
CA VAL A 332 -17.87 -8.68 11.23
C VAL A 332 -17.04 -7.50 11.71
N LEU A 333 -16.41 -6.79 10.77
CA LEU A 333 -15.59 -5.61 11.08
C LEU A 333 -16.43 -4.49 11.69
N LEU A 334 -17.66 -4.29 11.19
CA LEU A 334 -18.60 -3.33 11.77
C LEU A 334 -19.08 -3.73 13.16
N ARG A 335 -19.35 -5.02 13.40
CA ARG A 335 -19.71 -5.49 14.75
C ARG A 335 -18.57 -5.37 15.74
N LEU A 336 -17.33 -5.65 15.32
CA LEU A 336 -16.14 -5.42 16.14
C LEU A 336 -15.98 -3.94 16.47
N ALA A 337 -16.12 -3.05 15.48
CA ALA A 337 -16.09 -1.61 15.70
C ALA A 337 -17.21 -1.14 16.64
N ALA A 338 -18.43 -1.68 16.51
CA ALA A 338 -19.54 -1.37 17.42
C ALA A 338 -19.29 -1.81 18.88
N ALA A 339 -18.37 -2.75 19.10
CA ALA A 339 -17.89 -3.17 20.42
C ALA A 339 -16.56 -2.47 20.80
N ASP A 340 -16.18 -1.39 20.12
CA ASP A 340 -14.93 -0.63 20.29
C ASP A 340 -13.64 -1.48 20.17
N VAL A 341 -13.70 -2.53 19.36
CA VAL A 341 -12.57 -3.39 19.04
C VAL A 341 -11.97 -2.97 17.69
N ALA A 342 -10.75 -2.46 17.71
CA ALA A 342 -9.99 -2.19 16.49
C ALA A 342 -9.21 -3.41 16.01
N VAL A 343 -8.97 -3.48 14.71
CA VAL A 343 -8.03 -4.42 14.10
C VAL A 343 -6.61 -3.96 14.43
N ARG A 344 -5.83 -4.84 15.06
CA ARG A 344 -4.42 -4.57 15.36
C ARG A 344 -3.63 -4.45 14.06
N ARG A 345 -2.81 -3.41 13.99
CA ARG A 345 -1.89 -3.12 12.89
C ARG A 345 -0.48 -2.76 13.42
N PRO A 346 0.61 -3.09 12.70
CA PRO A 346 0.63 -3.99 11.55
C PRO A 346 0.11 -5.38 11.96
N ILE A 347 -0.50 -6.10 11.01
CA ILE A 347 -0.92 -7.49 11.27
C ILE A 347 0.38 -8.28 11.41
N PRO A 348 0.54 -9.08 12.48
CA PRO A 348 1.71 -9.94 12.64
C PRO A 348 1.89 -10.85 11.41
N THR A 349 3.03 -10.76 10.75
CA THR A 349 3.35 -11.56 9.56
C THR A 349 4.23 -12.76 9.89
N ALA A 350 4.88 -12.80 11.05
CA ALA A 350 5.65 -13.96 11.51
C ALA A 350 4.82 -14.85 12.45
N ILE A 351 5.02 -16.17 12.36
CA ILE A 351 4.37 -17.13 13.27
C ILE A 351 4.76 -16.82 14.72
N GLU A 352 6.00 -16.41 14.92
CA GLU A 352 6.58 -15.98 16.17
C GLU A 352 5.96 -14.69 16.70
N ASP A 353 5.17 -13.92 15.97
CA ASP A 353 4.46 -12.75 16.51
C ASP A 353 2.99 -13.03 16.80
N LEU A 354 2.45 -14.11 16.20
CA LEU A 354 1.08 -14.57 16.43
C LEU A 354 0.90 -15.13 17.85
N HIS A 355 1.96 -15.63 18.49
CA HIS A 355 1.85 -16.14 19.85
C HIS A 355 1.55 -15.05 20.89
N LEU A 356 1.80 -13.77 20.59
CA LEU A 356 1.53 -12.64 21.49
C LEU A 356 0.06 -12.16 21.41
N GLN A 357 -0.76 -12.75 20.53
CA GLN A 357 -2.13 -12.31 20.31
C GLN A 357 -3.10 -13.03 21.25
N GLU A 358 -4.06 -12.26 21.79
CA GLU A 358 -5.17 -12.78 22.59
C GLU A 358 -6.50 -12.07 22.29
N PRO A 359 -7.51 -12.77 21.74
CA PRO A 359 -7.43 -14.08 21.10
C PRO A 359 -6.70 -14.03 19.75
N LEU A 360 -6.24 -15.18 19.27
CA LEU A 360 -5.73 -15.32 17.90
C LEU A 360 -6.90 -15.66 16.95
N VAL A 361 -7.22 -14.76 16.02
CA VAL A 361 -8.42 -14.87 15.15
C VAL A 361 -8.04 -15.04 13.68
N PHE A 362 -8.57 -16.09 13.05
CA PHE A 362 -8.36 -16.40 11.64
C PHE A 362 -9.63 -16.22 10.81
N PHE A 363 -9.52 -15.39 9.76
CA PHE A 363 -10.55 -15.23 8.72
C PHE A 363 -10.26 -16.04 7.44
N GLY A 364 -9.10 -16.71 7.33
CA GLY A 364 -8.80 -17.66 6.25
C GLY A 364 -7.43 -18.35 6.30
N VAL A 365 -6.84 -18.64 5.12
CA VAL A 365 -5.68 -19.56 4.96
C VAL A 365 -4.35 -18.89 5.28
N VAL A 366 -3.46 -19.69 5.87
CA VAL A 366 -2.09 -19.40 6.34
C VAL A 366 -1.07 -19.14 5.24
N GLY A 367 -1.40 -19.41 3.96
CA GLY A 367 -0.47 -19.23 2.83
C GLY A 367 0.00 -17.77 2.60
N GLN A 368 -0.28 -16.88 3.53
CA GLN A 368 0.09 -15.47 3.57
C GLN A 368 0.69 -15.01 4.90
N LEU A 369 0.83 -15.91 5.87
CA LEU A 369 1.79 -15.74 6.97
C LEU A 369 3.24 -15.89 6.46
N ASP A 370 3.41 -16.05 5.15
CA ASP A 370 4.69 -16.03 4.47
C ASP A 370 4.66 -14.93 3.39
N PRO A 371 5.35 -13.80 3.59
CA PRO A 371 5.43 -12.73 2.60
C PRO A 371 6.20 -13.16 1.34
N ASP A 372 6.88 -14.30 1.34
CA ASP A 372 7.76 -14.75 0.26
C ASP A 372 7.26 -16.06 -0.37
N ARG A 373 6.24 -15.94 -1.25
CA ARG A 373 5.57 -17.07 -1.93
C ARG A 373 6.52 -17.97 -2.74
N ASP A 374 7.74 -17.51 -3.02
CA ASP A 374 8.75 -18.20 -3.82
C ASP A 374 9.75 -19.04 -2.99
N ARG A 375 9.55 -19.19 -1.67
CA ARG A 375 10.39 -20.06 -0.85
C ARG A 375 10.39 -21.51 -1.34
N PRO A 376 11.51 -22.25 -1.20
CA PRO A 376 11.59 -23.67 -1.54
C PRO A 376 10.51 -24.47 -0.80
N ALA A 377 9.98 -25.52 -1.45
CA ALA A 377 8.90 -26.35 -0.89
C ALA A 377 9.18 -26.87 0.54
N GLY A 378 10.46 -27.11 0.89
CA GLY A 378 10.86 -27.53 2.23
C GLY A 378 10.61 -26.48 3.32
N GLN A 379 10.78 -25.20 3.04
CA GLN A 379 10.55 -24.14 4.04
C GLN A 379 9.06 -23.95 4.33
N ARG A 380 8.21 -24.08 3.31
CA ARG A 380 6.74 -24.08 3.51
C ARG A 380 6.27 -25.20 4.43
N VAL A 381 6.88 -26.38 4.35
CA VAL A 381 6.57 -27.50 5.25
C VAL A 381 6.96 -27.15 6.70
N ILE A 382 8.12 -26.51 6.89
CA ILE A 382 8.58 -26.06 8.21
C ILE A 382 7.60 -25.04 8.80
N ASP A 383 7.16 -24.05 8.01
CA ASP A 383 6.25 -23.00 8.49
C ASP A 383 4.86 -23.55 8.83
N ILE A 384 4.35 -24.51 8.04
CA ILE A 384 3.13 -25.26 8.36
C ILE A 384 3.28 -26.01 9.70
N ALA A 385 4.42 -26.68 9.91
CA ALA A 385 4.68 -27.40 11.16
C ALA A 385 4.79 -26.45 12.36
N ARG A 386 5.47 -25.30 12.21
CA ARG A 386 5.56 -24.26 13.24
C ARG A 386 4.20 -23.72 13.62
N LEU A 387 3.36 -23.40 12.64
CA LEU A 387 2.00 -22.94 12.92
C LEU A 387 1.20 -24.04 13.63
N GLY A 388 1.29 -25.29 13.19
CA GLY A 388 0.59 -26.39 13.85
C GLY A 388 0.99 -26.56 15.30
N SER A 389 2.30 -26.45 15.59
CA SER A 389 2.83 -26.45 16.94
C SER A 389 2.27 -25.27 17.75
N LEU A 390 2.23 -24.05 17.20
CA LEU A 390 1.66 -22.88 17.88
C LEU A 390 0.20 -23.11 18.26
N LEU A 391 -0.62 -23.57 17.32
CA LEU A 391 -2.05 -23.79 17.54
C LEU A 391 -2.30 -24.88 18.59
N LEU A 392 -1.53 -25.98 18.53
CA LEU A 392 -1.61 -27.06 19.51
C LEU A 392 -1.21 -26.56 20.91
N THR A 393 -0.08 -25.86 21.03
CA THR A 393 0.40 -25.29 22.29
C THR A 393 -0.65 -24.36 22.90
N ARG A 394 -1.23 -23.46 22.10
CA ARG A 394 -2.28 -22.56 22.58
C ARG A 394 -3.50 -23.31 23.09
N ARG A 395 -3.95 -24.34 22.36
CA ARG A 395 -5.06 -25.20 22.79
C ARG A 395 -4.76 -25.91 24.12
N LEU A 396 -3.56 -26.47 24.28
CA LEU A 396 -3.13 -27.13 25.52
C LEU A 396 -3.05 -26.14 26.70
N GLN A 397 -2.72 -24.88 26.42
CA GLN A 397 -2.68 -23.79 27.41
C GLN A 397 -4.05 -23.17 27.69
N GLY A 398 -5.14 -23.63 27.04
CA GLY A 398 -6.47 -23.02 27.17
C GLY A 398 -6.58 -21.63 26.55
N ARG A 399 -5.61 -21.22 25.71
CA ARG A 399 -5.58 -19.90 25.09
C ARG A 399 -6.47 -19.89 23.85
N PRO A 400 -7.37 -18.91 23.70
CA PRO A 400 -8.34 -18.91 22.61
C PRO A 400 -7.66 -18.80 21.24
N VAL A 401 -8.03 -19.73 20.37
CA VAL A 401 -7.74 -19.71 18.93
C VAL A 401 -9.09 -19.79 18.24
N VAL A 402 -9.42 -18.75 17.49
CA VAL A 402 -10.73 -18.59 16.88
C VAL A 402 -10.63 -18.79 15.37
N TRP A 403 -11.42 -19.73 14.87
CA TRP A 403 -11.58 -19.95 13.43
C TRP A 403 -13.00 -19.63 12.99
N VAL A 404 -13.12 -18.63 12.11
CA VAL A 404 -14.42 -18.13 11.65
C VAL A 404 -14.88 -18.88 10.39
N ARG A 405 -15.89 -19.75 10.54
CA ARG A 405 -16.31 -20.75 9.53
C ARG A 405 -16.81 -20.13 8.23
N ARG A 406 -17.81 -19.25 8.32
CA ARG A 406 -18.56 -18.67 7.19
C ARG A 406 -17.70 -17.88 6.20
N LEU A 407 -16.50 -17.54 6.64
CA LEU A 407 -15.54 -16.68 5.98
C LEU A 407 -14.32 -17.42 5.43
N SER A 408 -14.20 -18.71 5.74
CA SER A 408 -13.09 -19.55 5.29
C SER A 408 -13.22 -19.94 3.81
N LEU A 409 -12.33 -19.39 2.96
CA LEU A 409 -12.19 -19.75 1.54
C LEU A 409 -11.70 -21.19 1.32
N ILE A 410 -11.23 -21.82 2.40
CA ILE A 410 -10.71 -23.18 2.51
C ILE A 410 -11.53 -24.22 1.75
N ARG A 411 -12.86 -24.11 1.76
CA ARG A 411 -13.73 -25.14 1.15
C ARG A 411 -13.85 -25.05 -0.37
N ARG A 412 -13.53 -23.92 -1.01
CA ARG A 412 -13.86 -23.73 -2.44
C ARG A 412 -12.67 -23.80 -3.41
N HIS A 413 -11.44 -23.48 -3.00
CA HIS A 413 -10.34 -23.24 -3.97
C HIS A 413 -8.94 -23.78 -3.61
N ALA A 414 -8.80 -24.71 -2.66
CA ALA A 414 -7.48 -25.22 -2.30
C ALA A 414 -6.94 -26.19 -3.37
N ASN A 415 -6.23 -25.64 -4.36
CA ASN A 415 -5.51 -26.42 -5.39
C ASN A 415 -4.28 -27.14 -4.79
N ASP A 416 -3.74 -26.64 -3.68
CA ASP A 416 -2.54 -27.16 -3.02
C ASP A 416 -2.83 -28.12 -1.84
N ALA A 417 -1.97 -29.13 -1.66
CA ALA A 417 -2.11 -30.13 -0.60
C ALA A 417 -1.84 -29.55 0.81
N GLY A 418 -0.92 -28.58 0.92
CA GLY A 418 -0.58 -27.89 2.17
C GLY A 418 -1.73 -27.01 2.65
N GLU A 419 -2.38 -26.26 1.76
CA GLU A 419 -3.56 -25.45 2.11
C GLU A 419 -4.71 -26.30 2.68
N ARG A 420 -4.96 -27.48 2.08
CA ARG A 420 -5.96 -28.44 2.58
C ARG A 420 -5.57 -29.03 3.94
N PHE A 421 -4.29 -29.24 4.20
CA PHE A 421 -3.81 -29.73 5.49
C PHE A 421 -3.99 -28.68 6.59
N ILE A 422 -3.54 -27.44 6.34
CA ILE A 422 -3.71 -26.32 7.27
C ILE A 422 -5.18 -26.11 7.63
N ALA A 423 -6.05 -26.14 6.63
CA ALA A 423 -7.48 -26.03 6.81
C ALA A 423 -8.06 -27.04 7.80
N ARG A 424 -7.67 -28.31 7.65
CA ARG A 424 -8.08 -29.40 8.56
C ARG A 424 -7.46 -29.20 9.95
N MET A 425 -6.21 -28.76 10.01
CA MET A 425 -5.52 -28.46 11.26
C MET A 425 -6.24 -27.36 12.05
N LEU A 426 -6.61 -26.24 11.41
CA LEU A 426 -7.42 -25.19 12.04
C LEU A 426 -8.79 -25.71 12.48
N GLN A 427 -9.46 -26.52 11.67
CA GLN A 427 -10.73 -27.16 12.04
C GLN A 427 -10.64 -28.02 13.29
N VAL A 428 -9.51 -28.70 13.49
CA VAL A 428 -9.29 -29.60 14.64
C VAL A 428 -8.82 -28.83 15.85
N LEU A 429 -7.86 -27.90 15.69
CA LEU A 429 -7.14 -27.27 16.79
C LEU A 429 -7.78 -25.97 17.29
N ALA A 430 -8.50 -25.23 16.45
CA ALA A 430 -9.17 -23.98 16.84
C ALA A 430 -10.59 -24.21 17.37
N VAL A 431 -11.04 -23.31 18.25
CA VAL A 431 -12.46 -23.15 18.56
C VAL A 431 -13.12 -22.55 17.34
N SER A 432 -14.13 -23.25 16.86
CA SER A 432 -14.85 -22.85 15.67
C SER A 432 -16.09 -22.07 16.04
N MET A 433 -16.29 -20.90 15.43
CA MET A 433 -17.46 -20.07 15.67
C MET A 433 -18.00 -19.45 14.39
N GLU A 434 -19.26 -19.04 14.46
CA GLU A 434 -19.83 -18.19 13.43
C GLU A 434 -19.31 -16.78 13.58
N ALA A 435 -19.21 -16.08 12.46
CA ALA A 435 -18.65 -14.73 12.42
C ALA A 435 -19.44 -13.73 13.27
N ALA A 436 -20.74 -14.00 13.44
CA ALA A 436 -21.66 -13.19 14.22
C ALA A 436 -21.39 -13.27 15.73
N ASP A 437 -20.76 -14.35 16.22
CA ASP A 437 -20.52 -14.60 17.65
C ASP A 437 -19.15 -14.06 18.11
N LEU A 438 -18.32 -13.61 17.18
CA LEU A 438 -16.97 -13.10 17.47
C LEU A 438 -16.96 -11.87 18.40
N PRO A 439 -17.83 -10.86 18.24
CA PRO A 439 -17.86 -9.70 19.13
C PRO A 439 -18.13 -10.08 20.58
N ASP A 440 -19.04 -11.02 20.82
CA ASP A 440 -19.40 -11.46 22.18
C ASP A 440 -18.20 -12.15 22.86
N LEU A 441 -17.44 -12.96 22.12
CA LEU A 441 -16.22 -13.58 22.62
C LEU A 441 -15.13 -12.54 22.96
N VAL A 442 -14.96 -11.53 22.10
CA VAL A 442 -13.87 -10.55 22.25
C VAL A 442 -14.24 -9.45 23.26
N GLY A 443 -15.54 -9.19 23.47
CA GLY A 443 -16.07 -8.26 24.46
C GLY A 443 -16.24 -8.85 25.87
N ALA A 444 -16.31 -10.18 26.02
CA ALA A 444 -16.54 -10.85 27.30
C ALA A 444 -15.39 -10.70 28.34
N ASP A 445 -14.22 -10.21 27.96
CA ASP A 445 -13.12 -9.94 28.91
C ASP A 445 -13.30 -8.58 29.64
N GLY A 446 -14.45 -7.92 29.46
CA GLY A 446 -14.75 -6.57 29.96
C GLY A 446 -15.68 -6.49 31.16
N VAL A 447 -15.91 -7.54 31.97
CA VAL A 447 -16.55 -7.42 33.29
C VAL A 447 -16.04 -8.53 34.24
N GLY A 448 -15.16 -8.15 35.18
CA GLY A 448 -14.99 -8.81 36.49
C GLY A 448 -14.50 -10.27 36.52
N SER A 449 -13.18 -10.48 36.54
CA SER A 449 -12.64 -11.66 37.23
C SER A 449 -12.66 -11.43 38.74
N ALA A 450 -13.76 -11.79 39.39
CA ALA A 450 -13.79 -12.05 40.82
C ALA A 450 -14.63 -13.30 41.09
N ASP A 451 -13.94 -14.32 41.58
CA ASP A 451 -14.42 -15.50 42.30
C ASP A 451 -15.51 -16.40 41.71
N ALA A 452 -15.07 -17.61 41.33
CA ALA A 452 -15.85 -18.83 41.55
C ALA A 452 -14.91 -19.90 42.14
N GLY A 453 -14.52 -19.69 43.39
CA GLY A 453 -13.82 -20.65 44.23
C GLY A 453 -14.73 -21.20 45.32
N SER A 454 -14.95 -22.51 45.28
CA SER A 454 -15.39 -23.41 46.35
C SER A 454 -16.86 -23.38 46.82
N ALA A 455 -17.50 -24.53 46.61
CA ALA A 455 -18.58 -25.03 47.45
C ALA A 455 -18.07 -25.33 48.87
N GLY A 456 -18.86 -24.98 49.88
CA GLY A 456 -18.61 -25.28 51.28
C GLY A 456 -19.88 -25.18 52.11
N THR A 457 -20.43 -26.34 52.43
CA THR A 457 -21.51 -26.64 53.37
C THR A 457 -21.43 -25.93 54.74
N GLY A 458 -22.57 -25.56 55.32
CA GLY A 458 -22.68 -25.28 56.76
C GLY A 458 -24.03 -24.66 57.16
N ALA A 459 -24.75 -25.33 58.03
CA ALA A 459 -26.12 -25.04 58.45
C ALA A 459 -26.21 -24.09 59.67
N SER A 460 -27.42 -23.55 59.88
CA SER A 460 -28.01 -23.08 61.16
C SER A 460 -27.36 -21.82 61.76
N THR A 461 -28.00 -20.89 62.46
CA THR A 461 -29.23 -20.81 63.26
C THR A 461 -29.60 -19.32 63.41
N ASP A 462 -30.90 -19.04 63.56
CA ASP A 462 -31.59 -18.06 64.44
C ASP A 462 -30.92 -16.80 65.02
N THR A 463 -31.84 -15.87 65.32
CA THR A 463 -31.84 -14.71 66.25
C THR A 463 -31.47 -13.36 65.63
N ASP A 464 -32.40 -12.41 65.44
CA ASP A 464 -33.32 -11.69 66.34
C ASP A 464 -32.70 -10.37 66.85
N SER A 465 -33.57 -9.36 66.99
CA SER A 465 -33.35 -7.99 67.51
C SER A 465 -32.54 -7.00 66.66
N ALA A 466 -32.73 -5.68 66.72
CA ALA A 466 -33.81 -4.76 67.11
C ALA A 466 -33.21 -3.34 66.95
N ASP A 467 -34.09 -2.35 66.81
CA ASP A 467 -33.90 -0.93 67.16
C ASP A 467 -32.96 -0.06 66.29
N ALA A 468 -33.52 0.91 65.56
CA ALA A 468 -33.81 2.30 65.98
C ALA A 468 -32.54 3.17 65.75
N ASP A 469 -32.59 4.42 65.31
CA ASP A 469 -33.58 5.48 65.49
C ASP A 469 -33.17 6.67 64.59
N THR A 470 -34.09 7.63 64.42
CA THR A 470 -33.89 9.08 64.21
C THR A 470 -33.20 9.57 62.93
N SER A 471 -33.95 10.18 61.99
CA SER A 471 -34.26 11.65 61.87
C SER A 471 -33.06 12.45 61.31
N HIS A 472 -33.15 13.41 60.40
CA HIS A 472 -34.21 14.16 59.71
C HIS A 472 -33.54 14.90 58.50
N PRO A 473 -34.29 15.63 57.66
CA PRO A 473 -33.88 16.09 56.32
C PRO A 473 -33.26 17.49 56.32
N ASP A 474 -32.80 17.96 55.15
CA ASP A 474 -33.20 19.27 54.58
C ASP A 474 -32.71 19.42 53.12
N ASP A 475 -33.60 20.01 52.32
CA ASP A 475 -33.56 20.56 50.95
C ASP A 475 -33.36 19.69 49.69
#